data_AF-A0A5J6WFQ0-F1
#
_entry.id   AF-A0A5J6WFQ0-F1
#
_cell.length_a   1.000
_cell.length_b   1.000
_cell.length_c   1.000
_cell.angle_alpha   90.00
_cell.angle_beta   90.00
_cell.angle_gamma   90.00
#
_symmetry.space_group_name_H-M   'P 1'
#
loop_
_entity.id
_entity.type
_entity.pdbx_description
1 polymer ?
#
loop_
_entity_poly.entity_id
_entity_poly.type
_entity_poly.pdbx_seq_one_letter_code
_entity_poly.pdbx_strand_id
1 'polypeptide(L)'
;MDKNTAIWQQYYEKSLNRKHSPRTEFAVKLNESGLNVAIDCGCGTGSDVSFLNQQGYQVHGFDINPDSISICDDRFSDNAMIDISQASFESFNYPQSGVIIANSSLFFAEAAAFESTWLSIESNLQIGGVFSGDFMGENDSWAKGYRSDTAPLTKQKISTLFENFEIIRFHERDEQGNTSLGKTKWWHTFSVVAVKRT
;
A
#
# COMPACT_ATOMS: atom_id res chain seq x y z
N MET A 1 -25.39 12.94 -14.55
CA MET A 1 -24.54 11.80 -14.21
C MET A 1 -23.13 12.32 -14.14
N ASP A 2 -22.54 12.33 -12.95
CA ASP A 2 -21.20 12.88 -12.76
C ASP A 2 -20.19 11.99 -13.50
N LYS A 3 -19.30 12.59 -14.29
CA LYS A 3 -18.33 11.85 -15.12
C LYS A 3 -17.40 10.97 -14.27
N ASN A 4 -17.28 11.28 -12.97
CA ASN A 4 -16.50 10.51 -12.02
C ASN A 4 -17.15 9.15 -11.68
N THR A 5 -18.48 9.08 -11.51
CA THR A 5 -19.17 7.85 -11.07
C THR A 5 -19.00 6.68 -12.04
N ALA A 6 -19.03 6.95 -13.36
CA ALA A 6 -18.87 5.93 -14.39
C ALA A 6 -17.42 5.40 -14.51
N ILE A 7 -16.42 6.24 -14.24
CA ILE A 7 -15.01 5.84 -14.22
C ILE A 7 -14.75 4.92 -13.02
N TRP A 8 -15.35 5.23 -11.88
CA TRP A 8 -15.22 4.45 -10.66
C TRP A 8 -15.93 3.09 -10.74
N GLN A 9 -17.15 3.02 -11.29
CA GLN A 9 -17.84 1.74 -11.53
C GLN A 9 -17.03 0.76 -12.41
N GLN A 10 -16.44 1.23 -13.52
CA GLN A 10 -15.58 0.38 -14.36
C GLN A 10 -14.28 -0.03 -13.65
N TYR A 11 -13.77 0.81 -12.73
CA TYR A 11 -12.62 0.47 -11.90
C TYR A 11 -13.00 -0.62 -10.88
N TYR A 12 -14.19 -0.57 -10.29
CA TYR A 12 -14.67 -1.52 -9.29
C TYR A 12 -14.94 -2.91 -9.86
N GLU A 13 -15.60 -3.03 -11.01
CA GLU A 13 -15.81 -4.35 -11.66
C GLU A 13 -14.49 -5.05 -12.01
N LYS A 14 -13.47 -4.28 -12.42
CA LYS A 14 -12.13 -4.82 -12.69
C LYS A 14 -11.35 -5.15 -11.41
N SER A 15 -11.56 -4.39 -10.33
CA SER A 15 -10.82 -4.58 -9.08
C SER A 15 -11.40 -5.67 -8.18
N LEU A 16 -12.70 -5.96 -8.25
CA LEU A 16 -13.30 -7.13 -7.58
C LEU A 16 -12.70 -8.46 -8.07
N ASN A 17 -12.32 -8.55 -9.34
CA ASN A 17 -11.68 -9.73 -9.93
C ASN A 17 -10.15 -9.69 -9.85
N ARG A 18 -9.56 -8.63 -9.29
CA ARG A 18 -8.10 -8.51 -9.17
C ARG A 18 -7.61 -9.46 -8.09
N LYS A 19 -6.66 -10.32 -8.45
CA LYS A 19 -5.93 -11.16 -7.49
C LYS A 19 -5.03 -10.29 -6.61
N HIS A 20 -4.79 -10.75 -5.39
CA HIS A 20 -3.78 -10.18 -4.49
C HIS A 20 -2.41 -10.15 -5.17
N SER A 21 -1.53 -9.30 -4.66
CA SER A 21 -0.19 -9.12 -5.20
C SER A 21 0.69 -10.34 -4.85
N PRO A 22 1.47 -10.90 -5.81
CA PRO A 22 2.49 -11.90 -5.51
C PRO A 22 3.55 -11.40 -4.52
N ARG A 23 3.75 -10.08 -4.40
CA ARG A 23 4.64 -9.51 -3.37
C ARG A 23 4.05 -9.60 -1.97
N THR A 24 2.73 -9.57 -1.83
CA THR A 24 2.06 -9.82 -0.55
C THR A 24 2.28 -11.25 -0.10
N GLU A 25 2.18 -12.23 -1.02
CA GLU A 25 2.55 -13.62 -0.71
C GLU A 25 4.02 -13.75 -0.26
N PHE A 26 4.91 -13.03 -0.96
CA PHE A 26 6.33 -13.04 -0.64
C PHE A 26 6.61 -12.39 0.72
N ALA A 27 5.92 -11.29 1.05
CA ALA A 27 6.04 -10.62 2.35
C ALA A 27 5.59 -11.53 3.50
N VAL A 28 4.46 -12.23 3.36
CA VAL A 28 3.99 -13.19 4.36
C VAL A 28 5.01 -14.29 4.64
N LYS A 29 5.67 -14.80 3.59
CA LYS A 29 6.70 -15.86 3.73
C LYS A 29 7.97 -15.40 4.45
N LEU A 30 8.23 -14.09 4.47
CA LEU A 30 9.41 -13.50 5.09
C LEU A 30 9.16 -13.02 6.53
N ASN A 31 7.90 -13.05 7.00
CA ASN A 31 7.58 -12.57 8.35
C ASN A 31 8.15 -13.51 9.41
N GLU A 32 9.11 -13.00 10.17
CA GLU A 32 9.80 -13.69 11.27
C GLU A 32 9.44 -13.10 12.64
N SER A 33 8.59 -12.05 12.69
CA SER A 33 8.24 -11.35 13.94
C SER A 33 7.41 -12.18 14.92
N GLY A 34 6.77 -13.26 14.45
CA GLY A 34 5.80 -14.03 15.23
C GLY A 34 4.45 -13.33 15.45
N LEU A 35 4.25 -12.12 14.90
CA LEU A 35 2.99 -11.38 14.99
C LEU A 35 2.14 -11.57 13.73
N ASN A 36 0.97 -12.20 13.89
CA ASN A 36 -0.02 -12.40 12.83
C ASN A 36 -1.01 -11.24 12.74
N VAL A 37 -0.48 -10.01 12.70
CA VAL A 37 -1.25 -8.79 12.44
C VAL A 37 -0.68 -8.16 11.17
N ALA A 38 -1.55 -7.88 10.19
CA ALA A 38 -1.17 -7.27 8.93
C ALA A 38 -1.92 -5.96 8.68
N ILE A 39 -1.25 -5.00 8.04
CA ILE A 39 -1.85 -3.73 7.62
C ILE A 39 -1.79 -3.64 6.09
N ASP A 40 -2.93 -3.37 5.45
CA ASP A 40 -3.03 -3.06 4.02
C ASP A 40 -3.31 -1.56 3.82
N CYS A 41 -2.25 -0.81 3.53
CA CYS A 41 -2.29 0.63 3.37
C CYS A 41 -2.76 1.01 1.95
N GLY A 42 -3.96 1.57 1.82
CA GLY A 42 -4.60 1.78 0.52
C GLY A 42 -5.16 0.48 -0.04
N CYS A 43 -6.00 -0.20 0.75
CA CYS A 43 -6.46 -1.56 0.49
C CYS A 43 -7.36 -1.69 -0.76
N GLY A 44 -7.85 -0.57 -1.32
CA GLY A 44 -8.80 -0.57 -2.42
C GLY A 44 -10.01 -1.44 -2.11
N THR A 45 -10.37 -2.31 -3.06
CA THR A 45 -11.49 -3.25 -2.89
C THR A 45 -11.15 -4.46 -2.02
N GLY A 46 -9.95 -4.57 -1.44
CA GLY A 46 -9.63 -5.58 -0.41
C GLY A 46 -9.11 -6.93 -0.94
N SER A 47 -8.49 -6.97 -2.12
CA SER A 47 -7.92 -8.23 -2.65
C SER A 47 -6.76 -8.75 -1.79
N ASP A 48 -5.82 -7.89 -1.40
CA ASP A 48 -4.72 -8.28 -0.52
C ASP A 48 -5.19 -8.53 0.92
N VAL A 49 -6.14 -7.74 1.44
CA VAL A 49 -6.84 -8.02 2.72
C VAL A 49 -7.38 -9.45 2.77
N SER A 50 -8.13 -9.87 1.74
CA SER A 50 -8.71 -11.21 1.68
C SER A 50 -7.65 -12.30 1.70
N PHE A 51 -6.52 -12.09 1.02
CA PHE A 51 -5.42 -13.05 1.02
C PHE A 51 -4.72 -13.11 2.38
N LEU A 52 -4.40 -11.97 2.99
CA LEU A 52 -3.75 -11.90 4.30
C LEU A 52 -4.58 -12.60 5.37
N ASN A 53 -5.91 -12.39 5.37
CA ASN A 53 -6.79 -13.08 6.31
C ASN A 53 -6.80 -14.60 6.09
N GLN A 54 -6.77 -15.08 4.84
CA GLN A 54 -6.63 -16.52 4.53
C GLN A 54 -5.29 -17.11 5.02
N GLN A 55 -4.25 -16.29 5.17
CA GLN A 55 -2.98 -16.69 5.77
C GLN A 55 -3.01 -16.66 7.31
N GLY A 56 -4.16 -16.38 7.93
CA GLY A 56 -4.35 -16.40 9.38
C GLY A 56 -4.02 -15.08 10.10
N TYR A 57 -3.87 -13.97 9.35
CA TYR A 57 -3.65 -12.66 9.95
C TYR A 57 -4.96 -12.03 10.44
N GLN A 58 -4.88 -11.33 11.57
CA GLN A 58 -5.76 -10.21 11.85
C GLN A 58 -5.35 -9.07 10.91
N VAL A 59 -6.28 -8.58 10.09
CA VAL A 59 -5.97 -7.61 9.03
C VAL A 59 -6.64 -6.28 9.33
N HIS A 60 -5.86 -5.21 9.27
CA HIS A 60 -6.36 -3.84 9.25
C HIS A 60 -6.15 -3.27 7.86
N GLY A 61 -7.23 -2.97 7.15
CA GLY A 61 -7.20 -2.30 5.85
C GLY A 61 -7.67 -0.85 6.00
N PHE A 62 -7.05 0.07 5.27
CA PHE A 62 -7.62 1.40 5.13
C PHE A 62 -7.47 1.94 3.72
N ASP A 63 -8.43 2.78 3.32
CA ASP A 63 -8.40 3.52 2.07
C ASP A 63 -9.10 4.87 2.26
N ILE A 64 -8.68 5.88 1.50
CA ILE A 64 -9.30 7.21 1.56
C ILE A 64 -10.64 7.25 0.80
N ASN A 65 -10.83 6.33 -0.16
CA ASN A 65 -11.98 6.31 -1.04
C ASN A 65 -13.18 5.61 -0.36
N PRO A 66 -14.29 6.32 -0.09
CA PRO A 66 -15.45 5.74 0.60
C PRO A 66 -16.11 4.59 -0.18
N ASP A 67 -16.05 4.58 -1.50
CA ASP A 67 -16.59 3.48 -2.31
C ASP A 67 -15.80 2.18 -2.10
N SER A 68 -14.46 2.27 -1.99
CA SER A 68 -13.59 1.14 -1.67
C SER A 68 -13.96 0.55 -0.31
N ILE A 69 -14.22 1.41 0.67
CA ILE A 69 -14.64 1.01 2.01
C ILE A 69 -16.00 0.32 1.96
N SER A 70 -17.00 0.90 1.29
CA SER A 70 -18.32 0.27 1.14
C SER A 70 -18.24 -1.13 0.51
N ILE A 71 -17.38 -1.33 -0.49
CA ILE A 71 -17.16 -2.64 -1.10
C ILE A 71 -16.51 -3.62 -0.12
N CYS A 72 -15.52 -3.16 0.65
CA CYS A 72 -14.86 -3.98 1.66
C CYS A 72 -15.81 -4.36 2.80
N ASP A 73 -16.68 -3.44 3.25
CA ASP A 73 -17.70 -3.70 4.27
C ASP A 73 -18.66 -4.81 3.80
N ASP A 74 -19.16 -4.72 2.57
CA ASP A 74 -20.01 -5.77 1.99
C ASP A 74 -19.29 -7.13 1.90
N ARG A 75 -17.97 -7.12 1.66
CA ARG A 75 -17.15 -8.34 1.54
C ARG A 75 -16.76 -8.97 2.86
N PHE A 76 -16.59 -8.17 3.92
CA PHE A 76 -15.92 -8.59 5.15
C PHE A 76 -16.71 -8.32 6.44
N SER A 77 -17.92 -7.76 6.35
CA SER A 77 -18.76 -7.38 7.51
C SER A 77 -18.91 -8.43 8.60
N ASP A 78 -18.96 -9.72 8.25
CA ASP A 78 -19.12 -10.82 9.22
C ASP A 78 -17.79 -11.41 9.71
N ASN A 79 -16.64 -10.85 9.32
CA ASN A 79 -15.32 -11.38 9.65
C ASN A 79 -14.62 -10.54 10.73
N ALA A 80 -14.69 -11.00 11.98
CA ALA A 80 -14.07 -10.34 13.13
C ALA A 80 -12.53 -10.23 13.08
N MET A 81 -11.88 -10.93 12.14
CA MET A 81 -10.43 -10.86 11.92
C MET A 81 -10.03 -9.78 10.90
N ILE A 82 -11.00 -9.05 10.34
CA ILE A 82 -10.77 -7.98 9.37
C ILE A 82 -11.41 -6.71 9.89
N ASP A 83 -10.62 -5.65 9.96
CA ASP A 83 -11.04 -4.30 10.31
C ASP A 83 -10.73 -3.37 9.14
N ILE A 84 -11.76 -2.71 8.61
CA ILE A 84 -11.66 -1.80 7.46
C ILE A 84 -12.07 -0.41 7.92
N SER A 85 -11.24 0.58 7.60
CA SER A 85 -11.51 1.97 7.97
C SER A 85 -11.29 2.94 6.81
N GLN A 86 -12.12 3.98 6.76
CA GLN A 86 -11.83 5.11 5.89
C GLN A 86 -10.79 6.01 6.56
N ALA A 87 -9.58 6.07 6.00
CA ALA A 87 -8.49 6.88 6.54
C ALA A 87 -7.49 7.29 5.45
N SER A 88 -6.78 8.40 5.67
CA SER A 88 -5.53 8.66 4.95
C SER A 88 -4.35 7.97 5.64
N PHE A 89 -3.16 8.02 5.04
CA PHE A 89 -1.95 7.51 5.67
C PHE A 89 -1.62 8.27 6.96
N GLU A 90 -1.91 9.57 6.98
CA GLU A 90 -1.58 10.50 8.06
C GLU A 90 -2.55 10.37 9.23
N SER A 91 -3.81 9.98 8.97
CA SER A 91 -4.85 9.87 10.00
C SER A 91 -5.04 8.45 10.54
N PHE A 92 -4.45 7.43 9.91
CA PHE A 92 -4.64 6.05 10.31
C PHE A 92 -3.88 5.75 11.61
N ASN A 93 -4.56 5.09 12.55
CA ASN A 93 -3.95 4.65 13.80
C ASN A 93 -3.29 3.29 13.59
N TYR A 94 -1.99 3.27 13.27
CA TYR A 94 -1.24 2.05 12.99
C TYR A 94 -1.14 1.13 14.23
N PRO A 95 -1.72 -0.08 14.21
CA PRO A 95 -1.48 -1.06 15.25
C PRO A 95 -0.11 -1.74 15.09
N GLN A 96 0.40 -2.33 16.16
CA GLN A 96 1.59 -3.19 16.08
C GLN A 96 1.32 -4.35 15.12
N SER A 97 2.25 -4.60 14.20
CA SER A 97 2.05 -5.51 13.08
C SER A 97 3.33 -6.27 12.70
N GLY A 98 3.14 -7.45 12.11
CA GLY A 98 4.22 -8.26 11.54
C GLY A 98 4.37 -8.08 10.03
N VAL A 99 3.32 -7.62 9.33
CA VAL A 99 3.35 -7.34 7.90
C VAL A 99 2.65 -6.01 7.62
N ILE A 100 3.30 -5.12 6.89
CA ILE A 100 2.67 -3.91 6.36
C ILE A 100 2.88 -3.90 4.85
N ILE A 101 1.77 -3.79 4.10
CA ILE A 101 1.81 -3.66 2.65
C ILE A 101 1.28 -2.30 2.19
N ALA A 102 1.87 -1.77 1.12
CA ALA A 102 1.47 -0.52 0.49
C ALA A 102 1.70 -0.60 -1.04
N ASN A 103 0.95 -1.50 -1.69
CA ASN A 103 1.12 -1.78 -3.12
C ASN A 103 0.57 -0.62 -3.98
N SER A 104 1.48 0.19 -4.54
CA SER A 104 1.16 1.32 -5.42
C SER A 104 0.21 2.36 -4.82
N SER A 105 0.30 2.56 -3.50
CA SER A 105 -0.59 3.43 -2.72
C SER A 105 0.12 4.58 -2.02
N LEU A 106 1.32 4.36 -1.45
CA LEU A 106 2.12 5.38 -0.73
C LEU A 106 2.49 6.60 -1.59
N PHE A 107 2.36 6.48 -2.91
CA PHE A 107 2.47 7.60 -3.85
C PHE A 107 1.60 8.80 -3.46
N PHE A 108 0.45 8.53 -2.83
CA PHE A 108 -0.59 9.51 -2.52
C PHE A 108 -0.58 9.94 -1.04
N ALA A 109 0.46 9.59 -0.28
CA ALA A 109 0.70 10.20 1.02
C ALA A 109 1.03 11.70 0.84
N GLU A 110 0.71 12.50 1.84
CA GLU A 110 1.00 13.93 1.83
C GLU A 110 2.52 14.15 1.87
N ALA A 111 3.06 14.85 0.87
CA ALA A 111 4.50 15.08 0.77
C ALA A 111 5.10 15.74 2.04
N ALA A 112 4.35 16.66 2.66
CA ALA A 112 4.77 17.36 3.87
C ALA A 112 4.75 16.48 5.12
N ALA A 113 3.91 15.43 5.15
CA ALA A 113 3.76 14.51 6.27
C ALA A 113 4.41 13.14 6.01
N PHE A 114 5.04 12.95 4.85
CA PHE A 114 5.57 11.64 4.45
C PHE A 114 6.54 11.05 5.47
N GLU A 115 7.42 11.88 6.05
CA GLU A 115 8.37 11.40 7.06
C GLU A 115 7.68 10.90 8.33
N SER A 116 6.63 11.58 8.81
CA SER A 116 5.86 11.14 9.97
C SER A 116 4.99 9.91 9.66
N THR A 117 4.46 9.82 8.44
CA THR A 117 3.77 8.63 7.93
C THR A 117 4.71 7.43 7.92
N TRP A 118 5.91 7.59 7.36
CA TRP A 118 6.92 6.54 7.34
C TRP A 118 7.34 6.12 8.76
N LEU A 119 7.58 7.09 9.64
CA LEU A 119 7.92 6.81 11.04
C LEU A 119 6.83 5.99 11.72
N SER A 120 5.54 6.28 11.46
CA SER A 120 4.41 5.53 12.02
C SER A 120 4.34 4.10 11.50
N ILE A 121 4.61 3.89 10.21
CA ILE A 121 4.73 2.57 9.59
C ILE A 121 5.90 1.79 10.23
N GLU A 122 7.08 2.41 10.28
CA GLU A 122 8.30 1.79 10.80
C GLU A 122 8.16 1.45 12.30
N SER A 123 7.67 2.38 13.12
CA SER A 123 7.56 2.19 14.58
C SER A 123 6.54 1.13 14.98
N ASN A 124 5.53 0.89 14.14
CA ASN A 124 4.49 -0.11 14.39
C ASN A 124 4.73 -1.44 13.66
N LEU A 125 5.81 -1.55 12.89
CA LEU A 125 6.30 -2.82 12.39
C LEU A 125 7.24 -3.44 13.42
N GLN A 126 6.96 -4.68 13.81
CA GLN A 126 7.79 -5.44 14.73
C GLN A 126 9.15 -5.78 14.10
N ILE A 127 10.18 -5.95 14.92
CA ILE A 127 11.46 -6.53 14.47
C ILE A 127 11.18 -7.95 13.94
N GLY A 128 11.79 -8.30 12.81
CA GLY A 128 11.47 -9.51 12.04
C GLY A 128 10.21 -9.37 11.18
N GLY A 129 9.48 -8.26 11.29
CA GLY A 129 8.32 -7.94 10.46
C GLY A 129 8.72 -7.43 9.08
N VAL A 130 7.77 -7.47 8.14
CA VAL A 130 8.04 -7.19 6.73
C VAL A 130 7.25 -5.98 6.24
N PHE A 131 7.95 -5.05 5.63
CA PHE A 131 7.33 -4.02 4.79
C PHE A 131 7.40 -4.43 3.32
N SER A 132 6.30 -4.30 2.58
CA SER A 132 6.29 -4.41 1.12
C SER A 132 5.46 -3.30 0.47
N GLY A 133 6.09 -2.46 -0.34
CA GLY A 133 5.37 -1.35 -0.95
C GLY A 133 6.10 -0.72 -2.13
N ASP A 134 5.43 0.26 -2.74
CA ASP A 134 5.98 1.05 -3.83
C ASP A 134 6.10 2.53 -3.44
N PHE A 135 7.18 3.18 -3.87
CA PHE A 135 7.42 4.61 -3.74
C PHE A 135 7.47 5.29 -5.11
N MET A 136 7.00 6.52 -5.20
CA MET A 136 7.06 7.31 -6.44
C MET A 136 8.45 7.93 -6.57
N GLY A 137 9.05 7.86 -7.75
CA GLY A 137 10.29 8.54 -8.09
C GLY A 137 10.04 9.91 -8.72
N GLU A 138 11.04 10.79 -8.66
CA GLU A 138 10.94 12.19 -9.11
C GLU A 138 10.70 12.38 -10.62
N ASN A 139 11.02 11.36 -11.42
CA ASN A 139 10.81 11.37 -12.89
C ASN A 139 9.39 10.93 -13.27
N ASP A 140 8.56 10.55 -12.31
CA ASP A 140 7.22 10.05 -12.59
C ASP A 140 6.35 11.18 -13.17
N SER A 141 5.53 10.89 -14.18
CA SER A 141 4.63 11.90 -14.77
C SER A 141 3.63 12.48 -13.76
N TRP A 142 3.38 11.82 -12.63
CA TRP A 142 2.52 12.30 -11.55
C TRP A 142 3.28 13.01 -10.42
N ALA A 143 4.61 13.11 -10.50
CA ALA A 143 5.40 13.86 -9.52
C ALA A 143 5.08 15.36 -9.54
N LYS A 144 4.49 15.88 -10.63
CA LYS A 144 4.05 17.27 -10.76
C LYS A 144 2.68 17.34 -11.42
N GLY A 145 1.75 18.10 -10.82
CA GLY A 145 0.46 18.40 -11.44
C GLY A 145 -0.50 17.22 -11.53
N TYR A 146 -0.35 16.20 -10.68
CA TYR A 146 -1.40 15.21 -10.47
C TYR A 146 -2.60 15.88 -9.75
N ARG A 147 -3.77 15.24 -9.84
CA ARG A 147 -5.04 15.78 -9.30
C ARG A 147 -5.08 15.86 -7.77
N SER A 148 -4.17 15.20 -7.10
CA SER A 148 -3.96 15.22 -5.65
C SER A 148 -2.47 15.34 -5.37
N ASP A 149 -2.12 15.66 -4.13
CA ASP A 149 -0.73 15.63 -3.68
C ASP A 149 -0.12 14.23 -3.89
N THR A 150 1.17 14.23 -4.19
CA THR A 150 2.00 13.03 -4.33
C THR A 150 3.31 13.23 -3.60
N ALA A 151 3.93 12.12 -3.19
CA ALA A 151 5.21 12.12 -2.48
C ALA A 151 6.33 11.50 -3.34
N PRO A 152 6.85 12.20 -4.36
CA PRO A 152 8.00 11.74 -5.12
C PRO A 152 9.27 11.78 -4.27
N LEU A 153 10.09 10.73 -4.35
CA LEU A 153 11.31 10.57 -3.56
C LEU A 153 12.50 10.21 -4.46
N THR A 154 13.70 10.60 -4.02
CA THR A 154 14.94 10.10 -4.61
C THR A 154 15.21 8.67 -4.16
N LYS A 155 15.95 7.91 -4.97
CA LYS A 155 16.49 6.61 -4.58
C LYS A 155 17.27 6.67 -3.26
N GLN A 156 18.06 7.72 -3.06
CA GLN A 156 18.85 7.93 -1.84
C GLN A 156 17.94 8.11 -0.62
N LYS A 157 16.88 8.92 -0.73
CA LYS A 157 15.92 9.12 0.36
C LYS A 157 15.26 7.79 0.72
N ILE A 158 14.86 6.99 -0.27
CA ILE A 158 14.29 5.66 -0.02
C ILE A 158 15.30 4.76 0.67
N SER A 159 16.57 4.72 0.24
CA SER A 159 17.60 3.95 0.95
C SER A 159 17.73 4.33 2.42
N THR A 160 17.63 5.63 2.75
CA THR A 160 17.65 6.11 4.14
C THR A 160 16.42 5.65 4.94
N LEU A 161 15.23 5.58 4.34
CA LEU A 161 14.03 5.07 5.02
C LEU A 161 14.20 3.62 5.52
N PHE A 162 15.06 2.85 4.84
CA PHE A 162 15.29 1.43 5.12
C PHE A 162 16.59 1.15 5.88
N GLU A 163 17.18 2.14 6.57
CA GLU A 163 18.42 1.96 7.34
C GLU A 163 18.30 0.89 8.45
N ASN A 164 17.12 0.74 9.06
CA ASN A 164 16.82 -0.27 10.08
C ASN A 164 16.33 -1.61 9.51
N PHE A 165 16.43 -1.79 8.19
CA PHE A 165 15.88 -2.93 7.48
C PHE A 165 16.93 -3.69 6.68
N GLU A 166 16.73 -4.99 6.54
CA GLU A 166 17.36 -5.79 5.50
C GLU A 166 16.49 -5.75 4.24
N ILE A 167 17.00 -5.12 3.18
CA ILE A 167 16.29 -5.03 1.90
C ILE A 167 16.44 -6.35 1.13
N ILE A 168 15.34 -7.10 0.99
CA ILE A 168 15.30 -8.38 0.27
C ILE A 168 15.07 -8.17 -1.23
N ARG A 169 14.26 -7.17 -1.59
CA ARG A 169 14.05 -6.74 -2.98
C ARG A 169 14.02 -5.23 -3.08
N PHE A 170 14.73 -4.72 -4.08
CA PHE A 170 14.68 -3.32 -4.49
C PHE A 170 14.66 -3.28 -6.02
N HIS A 171 13.55 -2.83 -6.60
CA HIS A 171 13.40 -2.72 -8.05
C HIS A 171 13.00 -1.30 -8.41
N GLU A 172 13.80 -0.68 -9.26
CA GLU A 172 13.54 0.63 -9.85
C GLU A 172 12.98 0.43 -11.26
N ARG A 173 11.84 1.06 -11.52
CA ARG A 173 11.22 1.14 -12.83
C ARG A 173 11.25 2.61 -13.24
N ASP A 174 11.89 2.92 -14.36
CA ASP A 174 11.93 4.26 -14.94
C ASP A 174 11.72 4.16 -16.47
N GLU A 175 10.46 4.13 -16.90
CA GLU A 175 10.09 3.84 -18.29
C GLU A 175 8.68 4.34 -18.65
N GLN A 176 8.37 4.41 -19.95
CA GLN A 176 7.00 4.61 -20.41
C GLN A 176 6.15 3.35 -20.18
N GLY A 177 4.91 3.53 -19.71
CA GLY A 177 3.96 2.43 -19.57
C GLY A 177 2.52 2.91 -19.43
N ASN A 178 1.60 1.97 -19.23
CA ASN A 178 0.17 2.26 -19.11
C ASN A 178 -0.30 2.20 -17.66
N THR A 179 -1.27 3.04 -17.33
CA THR A 179 -2.07 2.96 -16.09
C THR A 179 -3.07 1.81 -16.16
N SER A 180 -3.68 1.47 -15.02
CA SER A 180 -4.76 0.47 -14.95
C SER A 180 -5.98 0.82 -15.82
N LEU A 181 -6.14 2.11 -16.17
CA LEU A 181 -7.17 2.62 -17.07
C LEU A 181 -6.71 2.71 -18.54
N GLY A 182 -5.50 2.23 -18.87
CA GLY A 182 -4.96 2.21 -20.23
C GLY A 182 -4.35 3.52 -20.72
N LYS A 183 -4.26 4.56 -19.87
CA LYS A 183 -3.57 5.82 -20.22
C LYS A 183 -2.07 5.64 -20.14
N THR A 184 -1.35 6.04 -21.18
CA THR A 184 0.12 6.06 -21.21
C THR A 184 0.66 7.19 -20.34
N LYS A 185 1.71 6.91 -19.58
CA LYS A 185 2.50 7.87 -18.81
C LYS A 185 3.94 7.39 -18.68
N TRP A 186 4.80 8.28 -18.19
CA TRP A 186 6.10 7.89 -17.68
C TRP A 186 5.96 7.40 -16.23
N TRP A 187 6.44 6.19 -15.96
CA TRP A 187 6.51 5.61 -14.62
C TRP A 187 7.91 5.76 -14.08
N HIS A 188 8.04 6.35 -12.90
CA HIS A 188 9.24 6.22 -12.09
C HIS A 188 8.82 5.72 -10.71
N THR A 189 9.11 4.46 -10.40
CA THR A 189 8.68 3.83 -9.14
C THR A 189 9.75 2.92 -8.57
N PHE A 190 9.82 2.87 -7.24
CA PHE A 190 10.69 1.96 -6.50
C PHE A 190 9.84 0.95 -5.74
N SER A 191 9.97 -0.33 -6.08
CA SER A 191 9.31 -1.42 -5.37
C SER A 191 10.27 -2.04 -4.36
N VAL A 192 9.87 -2.06 -3.09
CA VAL A 192 10.69 -2.55 -1.98
C VAL A 192 9.99 -3.68 -1.23
N VAL A 193 10.75 -4.70 -0.88
CA VAL A 193 10.40 -5.70 0.15
C VAL A 193 11.56 -5.76 1.12
N ALA A 194 11.31 -5.50 2.39
CA ALA A 194 12.36 -5.43 3.41
C ALA A 194 11.89 -5.98 4.75
N VAL A 195 12.80 -6.62 5.47
CA VAL A 195 12.56 -7.16 6.82
C VAL A 195 13.16 -6.21 7.85
N LYS A 196 12.40 -5.78 8.85
CA LYS A 196 12.90 -4.91 9.91
C LYS A 196 13.87 -5.67 10.81
N ARG A 197 15.04 -5.10 11.09
CA ARG A 197 16.09 -5.76 11.89
C ARG A 197 16.42 -5.01 13.18
N THR A 198 16.17 -3.70 13.25
CA THR A 198 16.43 -2.86 14.42
C THR A 198 15.25 -1.97 14.77
#